data_AF-A0A7J0G7M8-F1
#
_entry.id   AF-A0A7J0G7M8-F1
#
_cell.length_a   1.000
_cell.length_b   1.000
_cell.length_c   1.000
_cell.angle_alpha   90.00
_cell.angle_beta   90.00
_cell.angle_gamma   90.00
#
_symmetry.space_group_name_H-M   'P 1'
#
loop_
_entity.id
_entity.type
_entity.pdbx_description
1 polymer ?
#
loop_
_entity_poly.entity_id
_entity_poly.type
_entity_poly.pdbx_seq_one_letter_code
_entity_poly.pdbx_strand_id
1 'polypeptide(L)'
;MQFYGAFGLNFLKHNGNEATKLSYSRDNGLASEGVKGASIPSHYLSQRSAIMQLEFSLPLRLLFVIFLDGQLALCSVSKKGLKQAESIEAEKWLESGDVACASVAAEQQILAVGTRRGVVELYDLAESASLIRSVSLYDWG
;
A
#
# COMPACT_ATOMS: atom_id res chain seq x y z
N MET A 1 22.41 21.60 8.45
CA MET A 1 21.04 22.05 8.08
C MET A 1 20.11 20.90 8.42
N GLN A 2 19.31 21.03 9.49
CA GLN A 2 18.44 19.95 9.98
C GLN A 2 17.01 20.20 9.52
N PHE A 3 16.42 19.28 8.75
CA PHE A 3 15.00 19.32 8.42
C PHE A 3 14.17 18.66 9.53
N TYR A 4 13.83 19.45 10.56
CA TYR A 4 12.92 19.03 11.62
C TYR A 4 11.47 19.11 11.10
N GLY A 5 10.99 18.04 10.50
CA GLY A 5 9.66 17.96 9.89
C GLY A 5 9.19 16.52 9.75
N ALA A 6 8.60 15.97 10.81
CA ALA A 6 8.04 14.62 10.82
C ALA A 6 6.66 14.59 10.12
N PHE A 7 6.64 14.85 8.81
CA PHE A 7 5.44 14.77 7.98
C PHE A 7 5.03 13.30 7.82
N GLY A 8 4.20 12.82 8.75
CA GLY A 8 3.60 11.49 8.65
C GLY A 8 2.60 11.43 7.51
N LEU A 9 3.01 10.89 6.36
CA LEU A 9 2.09 10.47 5.31
C LEU A 9 1.16 9.40 5.89
N ASN A 10 -0.11 9.77 6.07
CA ASN A 10 -1.11 8.90 6.70
C ASN A 10 -1.67 7.91 5.67
N PHE A 11 -0.87 6.87 5.40
CA PHE A 11 -1.24 5.70 4.62
C PHE A 11 -2.29 4.83 5.35
N LEU A 12 -3.50 5.38 5.56
CA LEU A 12 -4.60 4.68 6.21
C LEU A 12 -5.26 3.72 5.21
N LYS A 13 -4.96 2.42 5.30
CA LYS A 13 -5.62 1.39 4.50
C LYS A 13 -7.12 1.33 4.82
N HIS A 14 -7.95 1.91 3.94
CA HIS A 14 -9.41 1.89 4.07
C HIS A 14 -9.97 0.50 3.73
N ASN A 15 -9.99 -0.39 4.73
CA ASN A 15 -10.55 -1.74 4.63
C ASN A 15 -12.10 -1.68 4.61
N GLY A 16 -12.67 -1.21 3.50
CA GLY A 16 -14.09 -0.84 3.34
C GLY A 16 -15.12 -1.99 3.28
N ASN A 17 -14.77 -3.19 3.75
CA ASN A 17 -15.63 -4.36 3.68
C ASN A 17 -16.58 -4.40 4.89
N GLU A 18 -17.80 -3.91 4.71
CA GLU A 18 -18.89 -4.14 5.68
C GLU A 18 -19.31 -5.62 5.73
N ALA A 19 -19.99 -5.99 6.82
CA ALA A 19 -20.78 -7.23 6.96
C ALA A 19 -20.05 -8.59 6.80
N THR A 20 -19.20 -8.94 7.78
CA THR A 20 -18.98 -10.37 8.13
C THR A 20 -19.63 -10.69 9.48
N LYS A 21 -20.89 -11.16 9.43
CA LYS A 21 -21.67 -11.57 10.61
C LYS A 21 -21.16 -12.90 11.16
N LEU A 22 -20.11 -12.87 11.97
CA LEU A 22 -19.52 -14.04 12.63
C LEU A 22 -20.45 -14.63 13.71
N SER A 23 -21.42 -15.43 13.29
CA SER A 23 -22.23 -16.26 14.18
C SER A 23 -21.44 -17.48 14.65
N TYR A 24 -20.57 -17.29 15.63
CA TYR A 24 -19.92 -18.41 16.31
C TYR A 24 -20.95 -19.25 17.07
N SER A 25 -20.77 -20.58 17.02
CA SER A 25 -21.67 -21.52 17.69
C SER A 25 -21.61 -21.36 19.21
N ARG A 26 -22.74 -21.61 19.86
CA ARG A 26 -22.93 -21.46 21.30
C ARG A 26 -22.41 -22.70 22.04
N ASP A 27 -21.35 -22.52 22.81
CA ASP A 27 -20.86 -23.53 23.75
C ASP A 27 -21.59 -23.47 25.10
N ASN A 28 -21.49 -24.52 25.91
CA ASN A 28 -22.15 -24.66 27.22
C ASN A 28 -21.15 -25.06 28.31
N GLY A 29 -21.10 -24.33 29.43
CA GLY A 29 -20.64 -24.93 30.69
C GLY A 29 -19.90 -24.04 31.68
N LEU A 30 -20.66 -23.50 32.65
CA LEU A 30 -20.21 -23.19 34.02
C LEU A 30 -19.12 -22.11 34.18
N ALA A 31 -18.93 -21.66 35.43
CA ALA A 31 -18.24 -20.43 35.76
C ALA A 31 -17.08 -20.63 36.74
N SER A 32 -16.12 -19.72 36.69
CA SER A 32 -15.30 -19.33 37.84
C SER A 32 -15.01 -17.83 37.78
N GLU A 33 -14.63 -17.26 38.90
CA GLU A 33 -14.69 -15.82 39.18
C GLU A 33 -13.30 -15.15 39.21
N GLY A 34 -13.25 -13.86 38.87
CA GLY A 34 -12.18 -12.97 39.31
C GLY A 34 -10.92 -12.89 38.44
N VAL A 35 -10.90 -11.94 37.50
CA VAL A 35 -9.94 -10.80 37.48
C VAL A 35 -10.32 -9.88 36.33
N LYS A 36 -10.42 -8.57 36.58
CA LYS A 36 -10.53 -7.55 35.51
C LYS A 36 -9.17 -7.30 34.87
N GLY A 37 -8.68 -8.30 34.12
CA GLY A 37 -7.65 -8.04 33.11
C GLY A 37 -8.25 -7.09 32.09
N ALA A 38 -7.73 -5.86 32.02
CA ALA A 38 -8.16 -4.91 31.00
C ALA A 38 -7.79 -5.50 29.63
N SER A 39 -8.78 -5.93 28.86
CA SER A 39 -8.59 -6.35 27.49
C SER A 39 -8.16 -5.13 26.69
N ILE A 40 -6.84 -4.92 26.59
CA ILE A 40 -6.27 -3.93 25.67
C ILE A 40 -6.86 -4.29 24.31
N PRO A 41 -7.66 -3.40 23.69
CA PRO A 41 -8.22 -3.71 22.39
C PRO A 41 -7.03 -3.73 21.42
N SER A 42 -6.68 -4.93 20.94
CA SER A 42 -5.66 -5.13 19.91
C SER A 42 -6.18 -4.69 18.55
N HIS A 43 -6.66 -3.44 18.49
CA HIS A 43 -6.75 -2.67 17.26
C HIS A 43 -5.33 -2.51 16.75
N TYR A 44 -4.95 -3.47 15.91
CA TYR A 44 -3.76 -3.55 15.08
C TYR A 44 -3.06 -2.20 14.98
N LEU A 45 -1.97 -2.05 15.74
CA LEU A 45 -0.95 -1.07 15.42
C LEU A 45 -0.46 -1.46 14.03
N SER A 46 -1.06 -0.84 13.00
CA SER A 46 -0.70 -1.06 11.60
C SER A 46 0.80 -0.82 11.50
N GLN A 47 1.54 -1.92 11.37
CA GLN A 47 2.96 -1.93 11.68
C GLN A 47 3.63 -1.11 10.59
N ARG A 48 4.04 0.12 10.92
CA ARG A 48 4.49 1.13 9.96
C ARG A 48 5.68 0.60 9.18
N SER A 49 5.38 0.00 8.03
CA SER A 49 6.38 -0.53 7.12
C SER A 49 7.25 0.61 6.62
N ALA A 50 8.56 0.39 6.58
CA ALA A 50 9.47 1.42 6.10
C ALA A 50 9.38 1.53 4.58
N ILE A 51 9.56 2.74 4.06
CA ILE A 51 9.62 3.00 2.61
C ILE A 51 10.93 2.41 2.07
N MET A 52 10.82 1.60 1.02
CA MET A 52 11.91 0.91 0.32
C MET A 52 12.30 1.63 -0.96
N GLN A 53 11.31 2.10 -1.74
CA GLN A 53 11.49 2.91 -2.95
C GLN A 53 10.44 4.02 -2.98
N LEU A 54 10.84 5.19 -3.50
CA LEU A 54 9.96 6.32 -3.74
C LEU A 54 10.32 6.97 -5.07
N GLU A 55 9.33 7.16 -5.94
CA GLU A 55 9.52 7.64 -7.32
C GLU A 55 8.39 8.63 -7.68
N PHE A 56 8.73 9.78 -8.27
CA PHE A 56 7.77 10.84 -8.57
C PHE A 56 7.77 11.21 -10.05
N SER A 57 6.63 10.95 -10.71
CA SER A 57 6.38 11.38 -12.09
C SER A 57 5.72 12.76 -12.11
N LEU A 58 6.50 13.80 -12.40
CA LEU A 58 5.96 15.16 -12.59
C LEU A 58 4.93 15.27 -13.73
N PRO A 59 5.10 14.61 -14.90
CA PRO A 59 4.10 14.66 -15.98
C PRO A 59 2.74 14.09 -15.57
N LEU A 60 2.74 12.94 -14.88
CA LEU A 60 1.50 12.30 -14.39
C LEU A 60 0.99 12.92 -13.08
N ARG A 61 1.86 13.64 -12.35
CA ARG A 61 1.69 14.05 -10.94
C ARG A 61 1.41 12.88 -9.99
N LEU A 62 2.00 11.72 -10.27
CA LEU A 62 1.90 10.53 -9.44
C LEU A 62 3.20 10.31 -8.64
N LEU A 63 3.04 9.98 -7.37
CA LEU A 63 4.06 9.51 -6.45
C LEU A 63 3.84 8.01 -6.19
N PHE A 64 4.83 7.20 -6.51
CA PHE A 64 4.85 5.77 -6.26
C PHE A 64 5.67 5.50 -5.00
N VAL A 65 5.10 4.77 -4.05
CA VAL A 65 5.74 4.45 -2.76
C VAL A 65 5.69 2.95 -2.52
N ILE A 66 6.84 2.29 -2.49
CA ILE A 66 6.98 0.86 -2.18
C ILE A 66 7.45 0.72 -0.75
N PHE A 67 6.84 -0.21 -0.02
CA PHE A 67 7.14 -0.49 1.38
C PHE A 67 7.91 -1.83 1.53
N LEU A 68 8.66 -2.01 2.63
CA LEU A 68 9.49 -3.20 2.86
C LEU A 68 8.71 -4.53 2.92
N ASP A 69 7.41 -4.46 3.23
CA ASP A 69 6.43 -5.56 3.24
C ASP A 69 5.78 -5.80 1.87
N GLY A 70 6.31 -5.21 0.79
CA GLY A 70 5.89 -5.50 -0.58
C GLY A 70 4.56 -4.89 -0.99
N GLN A 71 4.02 -3.95 -0.21
CA GLN A 71 2.91 -3.09 -0.65
C GLN A 71 3.43 -1.95 -1.54
N LEU A 72 2.63 -1.55 -2.53
CA LEU A 72 2.89 -0.39 -3.40
C LEU A 72 1.66 0.53 -3.40
N ALA A 73 1.85 1.78 -2.98
CA ALA A 73 0.86 2.85 -3.08
C ALA A 73 1.12 3.74 -4.30
N LEU A 74 0.04 4.06 -5.01
CA LEU A 74 -0.02 5.13 -6.01
C LEU A 74 -0.72 6.32 -5.36
N CYS A 75 -0.05 7.45 -5.27
CA CYS A 75 -0.59 8.68 -4.71
C CYS A 75 -0.59 9.81 -5.73
N SER A 76 -1.70 10.51 -5.92
CA SER A 76 -1.70 11.75 -6.71
C SER A 76 -1.20 12.93 -5.89
N VAL A 77 -0.59 13.87 -6.60
CA VAL A 77 0.06 15.05 -6.04
C VAL A 77 -0.58 16.30 -6.65
N SER A 78 -1.05 17.20 -5.78
CA SER A 78 -1.72 18.41 -6.23
C SER A 78 -0.84 19.30 -7.13
N LYS A 79 -1.46 20.26 -7.83
CA LYS A 79 -0.73 21.27 -8.65
C LYS A 79 0.31 22.10 -7.85
N LYS A 80 0.32 22.03 -6.51
CA LYS A 80 1.34 22.64 -5.64
C LYS A 80 2.64 21.82 -5.54
N GLY A 81 2.62 20.56 -6.00
CA GLY A 81 3.72 19.61 -5.86
C GLY A 81 3.91 19.09 -4.43
N LEU A 82 4.96 18.31 -4.22
CA LEU A 82 5.30 17.62 -2.96
C LEU A 82 5.59 18.55 -1.75
N LYS A 83 5.46 19.87 -1.89
CA LYS A 83 5.74 20.84 -0.81
C LYS A 83 4.72 20.84 0.33
N GLN A 84 3.50 20.36 0.06
CA GLN A 84 2.43 20.26 1.06
C GLN A 84 2.03 18.79 1.16
N ALA A 85 2.47 18.12 2.23
CA ALA A 85 2.29 16.68 2.42
C ALA A 85 0.81 16.30 2.58
N GLU A 86 -0.01 17.21 3.12
CA GLU A 86 -1.47 17.08 3.19
C GLU A 86 -2.16 17.16 1.81
N SER A 87 -1.42 17.36 0.72
CA SER A 87 -1.94 17.39 -0.67
C SER A 87 -1.41 16.23 -1.54
N ILE A 88 -1.05 15.13 -0.86
CA ILE A 88 -0.69 13.84 -1.43
C ILE A 88 -1.76 12.83 -0.99
N GLU A 89 -2.58 12.36 -1.92
CA GLU A 89 -3.71 11.47 -1.65
C GLU A 89 -3.44 10.09 -2.23
N ALA A 90 -3.59 9.02 -1.43
CA ALA A 90 -3.36 7.65 -1.89
C ALA A 90 -4.57 7.12 -2.67
N GLU A 91 -4.49 7.13 -4.00
CA GLU A 91 -5.57 6.77 -4.91
C GLU A 91 -5.76 5.25 -5.02
N LYS A 92 -4.65 4.50 -5.06
CA LYS A 92 -4.69 3.05 -5.27
C LYS A 92 -3.57 2.33 -4.54
N TRP A 93 -3.88 1.11 -4.08
CA TRP A 93 -2.94 0.15 -3.54
C TRP A 93 -2.83 -1.04 -4.49
N LEU A 94 -1.61 -1.48 -4.78
CA LEU A 94 -1.32 -2.75 -5.47
C LEU A 94 -0.91 -3.77 -4.41
N GLU A 95 -1.87 -4.63 -4.04
CA GLU A 95 -1.79 -5.52 -2.87
C GLU A 95 -1.11 -6.87 -3.14
N SER A 96 -0.06 -6.89 -3.97
CA SER A 96 0.67 -8.15 -4.28
C SER A 96 1.45 -8.68 -3.06
N GLY A 97 1.86 -7.80 -2.13
CA GLY A 97 2.56 -8.16 -0.89
C GLY A 97 3.99 -8.68 -1.07
N ASP A 98 4.47 -8.72 -2.32
CA ASP A 98 5.79 -9.20 -2.70
C ASP A 98 6.54 -8.23 -3.63
N VAL A 99 6.09 -6.98 -3.76
CA VAL A 99 6.77 -5.98 -4.60
C VAL A 99 8.23 -5.79 -4.12
N ALA A 100 9.15 -5.77 -5.09
CA ALA A 100 10.58 -5.55 -4.91
C ALA A 100 11.01 -4.18 -5.44
N CYS A 101 10.50 -3.77 -6.60
CA CYS A 101 10.80 -2.50 -7.25
C CYS A 101 9.67 -2.08 -8.19
N ALA A 102 9.72 -0.84 -8.67
CA ALA A 102 8.88 -0.35 -9.75
C ALA A 102 9.66 0.63 -10.66
N SER A 103 9.10 1.02 -11.79
CA SER A 103 9.52 2.19 -12.56
C SER A 103 8.41 2.68 -13.50
N VAL A 104 8.32 3.99 -13.73
CA VAL A 104 7.25 4.60 -14.54
C VAL A 104 7.72 5.15 -15.90
N ALA A 105 7.16 4.60 -16.98
CA ALA A 105 7.28 5.10 -18.33
C ALA A 105 6.22 6.18 -18.58
N ALA A 106 6.52 7.42 -18.14
CA ALA A 106 5.53 8.48 -17.97
C ALA A 106 4.85 8.95 -19.27
N GLU A 107 5.52 8.88 -20.43
CA GLU A 107 4.95 9.27 -21.73
C GLU A 107 3.98 8.21 -22.27
N GLN A 108 4.29 6.93 -22.03
CA GLN A 108 3.49 5.77 -22.42
C GLN A 108 2.38 5.47 -21.39
N GLN A 109 2.39 6.17 -20.26
CA GLN A 109 1.53 5.94 -19.09
C GLN A 109 1.60 4.51 -18.54
N ILE A 110 2.76 3.84 -18.64
CA ILE A 110 2.96 2.47 -18.14
C ILE A 110 3.73 2.48 -16.81
N LEU A 111 3.27 1.70 -15.84
CA LEU A 111 4.00 1.35 -14.62
C LEU A 111 4.51 -0.09 -14.73
N ALA A 112 5.82 -0.29 -14.65
CA ALA A 112 6.42 -1.60 -14.46
C ALA A 112 6.58 -1.87 -12.95
N VAL A 113 6.22 -3.06 -12.49
CA VAL A 113 6.35 -3.52 -11.11
C VAL A 113 7.09 -4.84 -11.10
N GLY A 114 8.26 -4.89 -10.44
CA GLY A 114 9.04 -6.11 -10.27
C GLY A 114 8.75 -6.75 -8.90
N THR A 115 8.46 -8.04 -8.87
CA THR A 115 8.14 -8.78 -7.64
C THR A 115 9.26 -9.71 -7.19
N ARG A 116 9.29 -10.02 -5.90
CA ARG A 116 10.25 -10.96 -5.27
C ARG A 116 10.11 -12.39 -5.78
N ARG A 117 9.01 -12.71 -6.47
CA ARG A 117 8.77 -13.99 -7.15
C ARG A 117 9.43 -14.09 -8.54
N GLY A 118 10.15 -13.06 -8.98
CA GLY A 118 10.81 -13.06 -10.30
C GLY A 118 9.82 -12.82 -11.45
N VAL A 119 8.86 -11.93 -11.23
CA VAL A 119 7.81 -11.56 -12.19
C VAL A 119 7.82 -10.05 -12.39
N VAL A 120 7.62 -9.60 -13.62
CA VAL A 120 7.44 -8.19 -13.98
C VAL A 120 6.01 -7.99 -14.50
N GLU A 121 5.27 -7.15 -13.80
CA GLU A 121 3.89 -6.79 -14.13
C GLU A 121 3.87 -5.39 -14.75
N LEU A 122 3.13 -5.22 -15.84
CA LEU A 122 2.97 -3.95 -16.54
C LEU A 122 1.52 -3.47 -16.39
N TYR A 123 1.35 -2.27 -15.85
CA TYR A 123 0.05 -1.65 -15.59
C TYR A 123 -0.17 -0.39 -16.43
N ASP A 124 -1.41 -0.19 -16.88
CA ASP A 124 -1.85 0.99 -17.63
C ASP A 124 -2.36 2.08 -16.68
N LEU A 125 -1.60 3.17 -16.52
CA LEU A 125 -1.95 4.29 -15.65
C LEU A 125 -3.02 5.21 -16.23
N ALA A 126 -3.32 5.14 -17.52
CA ALA A 126 -4.50 5.81 -18.10
C ALA A 126 -5.78 5.06 -17.70
N GLU A 127 -5.75 3.73 -17.61
CA GLU A 127 -6.87 2.89 -17.15
C GLU A 127 -6.80 2.56 -15.65
N SER A 128 -6.54 3.57 -14.80
CA SER A 128 -6.53 3.43 -13.33
C SER A 128 -5.57 2.35 -12.79
N ALA A 129 -4.42 2.15 -13.44
CA ALA A 129 -3.48 1.06 -13.22
C ALA A 129 -4.11 -0.34 -13.40
N SER A 130 -4.78 -0.59 -14.53
CA SER A 130 -5.23 -1.94 -14.93
C SER A 130 -4.02 -2.80 -15.32
N LEU A 131 -4.10 -4.12 -15.17
CA LEU A 131 -2.97 -5.02 -15.51
C LEU A 131 -2.97 -5.32 -17.02
N ILE A 132 -1.98 -4.82 -17.75
CA ILE A 132 -1.80 -5.06 -19.19
C ILE A 132 -1.30 -6.50 -19.42
N ARG A 133 -0.25 -6.89 -18.69
CA ARG A 133 0.38 -8.22 -18.76
C ARG A 133 1.28 -8.47 -17.57
N SER A 134 1.62 -9.74 -17.38
CA SER A 134 2.63 -10.23 -16.44
C SER A 134 3.62 -11.09 -17.23
N VAL A 135 4.92 -11.00 -16.93
CA VAL A 135 5.99 -11.75 -17.62
C VAL A 135 6.98 -12.29 -16.59
N SER A 136 7.42 -13.55 -16.69
CA SER A 136 8.43 -14.06 -15.77
C SER A 136 9.83 -13.67 -16.23
N LEU A 137 10.74 -13.42 -15.28
CA LEU A 137 12.16 -13.30 -15.56
C LEU A 137 12.76 -14.62 -16.07
N TYR A 138 12.12 -15.78 -15.78
CA TYR A 138 12.50 -17.06 -16.37
C TYR A 138 12.20 -17.14 -17.88
N ASP A 139 11.34 -16.27 -18.41
CA ASP A 139 11.02 -16.20 -19.84
C ASP A 139 11.99 -15.28 -20.62
N TRP A 140 12.92 -14.60 -19.94
CA TRP A 140 13.77 -13.55 -20.55
C TRP A 140 15.15 -14.05 -21.03
N GLY A 141 15.62 -15.22 -20.56
CA GLY A 141 16.88 -15.85 -20.98
C GLY A 141 18.01 -15.75 -19.96
#